data_AF-A0ABD6QGH0-F1
#
_entry.id   AF-A0ABD6QGH0-F1
#
_cell.length_a   1.000
_cell.length_b   1.000
_cell.length_c   1.000
_cell.angle_alpha   90.00
_cell.angle_beta   90.00
_cell.angle_gamma   90.00
#
_symmetry.space_group_name_H-M   'P 1'
#
loop_
_entity.id
_entity.type
_entity.pdbx_description
1 polymer ?
#
loop_
_entity_poly.entity_id
_entity_poly.type
_entity_poly.pdbx_seq_one_letter_code
_entity_poly.pdbx_strand_id
1 'polypeptide(L)'
;MPETKAWSGDAHNAATAMFGRAKKQTDDFSKYTTAVGDALSGAAGPIGSARTALLKKADEIDNSGQLHVSDQWVVLVKGGQMTVEQAAALEKRAQSEQITVNRLLTDVGAADEAGAAAVTAAGQSHGLQLPDPTSLDRMYPGALKPGDEVPNPFSYVGATQQAILRDTEMSQTVRETKVDTQYNPNTGEAVATTTTRYMMDGSKHIETVDAKPNFSDRGPLTTNVHIDKNGNEVSRTTTVTYNNSAQHGMAGKTTSTTVYANGTVANVTKWPDGKEELVITEPNKPPTHVPVNLIDHPILTPLGATGKYFGPGVSVATSLWDIAVAQSSFERCVAIAEGVTSVTTGTLGGIAASGTGPLAIPISMAAALGGETLGNWIGNTFCPR
;
A
#
# COMPACT_ATOMS: atom_id res chain seq x y z
N MET A 1 14.86 -18.74 -62.57
CA MET A 1 14.02 -19.71 -63.30
C MET A 1 13.93 -19.27 -64.76
N PRO A 2 14.42 -20.07 -65.73
CA PRO A 2 14.42 -19.69 -67.16
C PRO A 2 13.03 -19.74 -67.84
N GLU A 3 12.07 -20.46 -67.28
CA GLU A 3 10.74 -20.69 -67.89
C GLU A 3 9.71 -19.56 -67.67
N THR A 4 10.01 -18.57 -66.81
CA THR A 4 9.14 -17.39 -66.63
C THR A 4 9.27 -16.34 -67.74
N LYS A 5 10.18 -16.53 -68.71
CA LYS A 5 10.40 -15.60 -69.83
C LYS A 5 9.34 -15.70 -70.94
N ALA A 6 8.49 -16.72 -70.93
CA ALA A 6 7.49 -16.95 -71.98
C ALA A 6 6.08 -16.46 -71.62
N TRP A 7 5.85 -16.00 -70.38
CA TRP A 7 4.54 -15.50 -69.97
C TRP A 7 4.45 -14.00 -70.27
N SER A 8 3.57 -13.63 -71.19
CA SER A 8 3.32 -12.25 -71.62
C SER A 8 1.83 -12.03 -71.91
N GLY A 9 1.37 -10.77 -71.89
CA GLY A 9 -0.04 -10.40 -72.10
C GLY A 9 -0.72 -9.91 -70.82
N ASP A 10 -2.03 -9.65 -70.88
CA ASP A 10 -2.76 -8.95 -69.81
C ASP A 10 -2.69 -9.66 -68.45
N ALA A 11 -2.74 -10.99 -68.45
CA ALA A 11 -2.60 -11.80 -67.24
C ALA A 11 -1.20 -11.66 -66.60
N HIS A 12 -0.14 -11.60 -67.41
CA HIS A 12 1.22 -11.37 -66.94
C HIS A 12 1.37 -9.95 -66.37
N ASN A 13 0.82 -8.94 -67.04
CA ASN A 13 0.85 -7.55 -66.58
C ASN A 13 0.09 -7.40 -65.24
N ALA A 14 -1.07 -8.05 -65.11
CA ALA A 14 -1.84 -8.06 -63.86
C ALA A 14 -1.08 -8.73 -62.71
N ALA A 15 -0.40 -9.86 -62.97
CA ALA A 15 0.42 -10.54 -61.97
C ALA A 15 1.64 -9.71 -61.55
N THR A 16 2.36 -9.10 -62.51
CA THR A 16 3.47 -8.18 -62.22
C THR A 16 2.99 -6.98 -61.39
N ALA A 17 1.82 -6.41 -61.71
CA ALA A 17 1.23 -5.35 -60.90
C ALA A 17 0.84 -5.82 -59.49
N MET A 18 0.33 -7.06 -59.35
CA MET A 18 0.04 -7.67 -58.05
C MET A 18 1.30 -7.84 -57.21
N PHE A 19 2.38 -8.41 -57.77
CA PHE A 19 3.66 -8.57 -57.07
C PHE A 19 4.30 -7.23 -56.73
N GLY A 20 4.16 -6.22 -57.60
CA GLY A 20 4.59 -4.85 -57.31
C GLY A 20 3.88 -4.24 -56.09
N ARG A 21 2.56 -4.44 -55.98
CA ARG A 21 1.79 -4.03 -54.79
C ARG A 21 2.21 -4.79 -53.53
N ALA A 22 2.37 -6.11 -53.64
CA ALA A 22 2.82 -6.94 -52.52
C ALA A 22 4.20 -6.50 -52.02
N LYS A 23 5.16 -6.30 -52.94
CA LYS A 23 6.49 -5.78 -52.61
C LYS A 23 6.41 -4.43 -51.91
N LYS A 24 5.63 -3.48 -52.44
CA LYS A 24 5.45 -2.17 -51.82
C LYS A 24 4.92 -2.30 -50.39
N GLN A 25 3.92 -3.15 -50.17
CA GLN A 25 3.35 -3.38 -48.85
C GLN A 25 4.36 -4.00 -47.88
N THR A 26 5.15 -4.97 -48.32
CA THR A 26 6.23 -5.57 -47.51
C THR A 26 7.33 -4.55 -47.20
N ASP A 27 7.73 -3.74 -48.16
CA ASP A 27 8.74 -2.69 -47.96
C ASP A 27 8.24 -1.64 -46.95
N ASP A 28 6.96 -1.23 -47.04
CA ASP A 28 6.35 -0.27 -46.11
C ASP A 28 6.19 -0.87 -44.69
N PHE A 29 5.84 -2.17 -44.58
CA PHE A 29 5.81 -2.89 -43.29
C PHE A 29 7.21 -3.04 -42.66
N SER A 30 8.24 -3.33 -43.48
CA SER A 30 9.62 -3.43 -43.02
C SER A 30 10.13 -2.10 -42.48
N LYS A 31 9.80 -0.98 -43.13
CA LYS A 31 10.15 0.37 -42.63
C LYS A 31 9.50 0.66 -41.28
N TYR A 32 8.20 0.36 -41.17
CA TYR A 32 7.45 0.55 -39.93
C TYR A 32 8.07 -0.24 -38.77
N THR A 33 8.29 -1.54 -38.95
CA THR A 33 8.84 -2.41 -37.91
C THR A 33 10.28 -2.03 -37.54
N THR A 34 11.08 -1.57 -38.50
CA THR A 34 12.45 -1.06 -38.25
C THR A 34 12.40 0.22 -37.43
N ALA A 35 11.56 1.20 -37.81
CA ALA A 35 11.44 2.47 -37.09
C ALA A 35 10.99 2.27 -35.63
N VAL A 36 10.03 1.37 -35.39
CA VAL A 36 9.60 1.01 -34.03
C VAL A 36 10.72 0.29 -33.26
N GLY A 37 11.42 -0.65 -33.91
CA GLY A 37 12.57 -1.35 -33.32
C GLY A 37 13.72 -0.42 -32.93
N ASP A 38 14.04 0.54 -33.79
CA ASP A 38 15.06 1.56 -33.54
C ASP A 38 14.66 2.48 -32.37
N ALA A 39 13.38 2.87 -32.28
CA ALA A 39 12.87 3.64 -31.16
C ALA A 39 12.95 2.87 -29.83
N LEU A 40 12.55 1.60 -29.82
CA LEU A 40 12.62 0.74 -28.62
C LEU A 40 14.07 0.49 -28.17
N SER A 41 14.95 0.15 -29.11
CA SER A 41 16.37 -0.09 -28.81
C SER A 41 17.09 1.18 -28.35
N GLY A 42 16.74 2.33 -28.94
CA GLY A 42 17.25 3.64 -28.53
C GLY A 42 16.81 4.05 -27.13
N ALA A 43 15.61 3.67 -26.70
CA ALA A 43 15.09 3.95 -25.36
C ALA A 43 15.75 3.10 -24.26
N ALA A 44 16.18 1.87 -24.58
CA ALA A 44 16.73 0.93 -23.60
C ALA A 44 17.99 1.45 -22.88
N GLY A 45 18.86 2.18 -23.59
CA GLY A 45 20.10 2.74 -23.02
C GLY A 45 19.83 3.79 -21.93
N PRO A 46 19.13 4.89 -22.25
CA PRO A 46 18.76 5.92 -21.27
C PRO A 46 17.99 5.37 -20.06
N ILE A 47 16.97 4.54 -20.30
CA ILE A 47 16.17 3.92 -19.21
C ILE A 47 17.07 3.05 -18.33
N GLY A 48 17.90 2.19 -18.94
CA GLY A 48 18.84 1.34 -18.21
C GLY A 48 19.84 2.14 -17.37
N SER A 49 20.37 3.24 -17.91
CA SER A 49 21.29 4.13 -17.19
C SER A 49 20.62 4.82 -16.00
N ALA A 50 19.44 5.40 -16.20
CA ALA A 50 18.68 6.07 -15.13
C ALA A 50 18.30 5.08 -14.02
N ARG A 51 17.78 3.89 -14.40
CA ARG A 51 17.44 2.82 -13.47
C ARG A 51 18.66 2.35 -12.67
N THR A 52 19.81 2.19 -13.32
CA THR A 52 21.04 1.75 -12.65
C THR A 52 21.49 2.77 -11.61
N ALA A 53 21.41 4.07 -11.93
CA ALA A 53 21.75 5.13 -10.98
C ALA A 53 20.80 5.14 -9.76
N LEU A 54 19.49 4.97 -9.98
CA LEU A 54 18.49 4.89 -8.93
C LEU A 54 18.73 3.67 -8.02
N LEU A 55 18.89 2.48 -8.60
CA LEU A 55 19.12 1.24 -7.83
C LEU A 55 20.42 1.29 -7.03
N LYS A 56 21.50 1.77 -7.63
CA LYS A 56 22.76 1.96 -6.92
C LYS A 56 22.59 2.86 -5.69
N LYS A 57 21.80 3.93 -5.81
CA LYS A 57 21.52 4.82 -4.69
C LYS A 57 20.70 4.14 -3.60
N ALA A 58 19.70 3.33 -3.97
CA ALA A 58 18.94 2.54 -3.02
C ALA A 58 19.84 1.53 -2.28
N ASP A 59 20.69 0.80 -3.02
CA ASP A 59 21.66 -0.13 -2.43
C ASP A 59 22.62 0.57 -1.46
N GLU A 60 23.12 1.77 -1.81
CA GLU A 60 23.96 2.57 -0.91
C GLU A 60 23.26 2.91 0.41
N ILE A 61 21.96 3.26 0.34
CA ILE A 61 21.12 3.56 1.51
C ILE A 61 20.91 2.29 2.33
N ASP A 62 20.50 1.19 1.70
CA ASP A 62 20.19 -0.08 2.37
C ASP A 62 21.40 -0.68 3.08
N ASN A 63 22.57 -0.62 2.43
CA ASN A 63 23.85 -1.10 2.97
C ASN A 63 24.39 -0.26 4.13
N SER A 64 23.85 0.94 4.37
CA SER A 64 24.22 1.75 5.54
C SER A 64 23.80 1.10 6.87
N GLY A 65 22.83 0.18 6.83
CA GLY A 65 22.29 -0.52 8.00
C GLY A 65 21.35 0.32 8.87
N GLN A 66 21.21 1.62 8.61
CA GLN A 66 20.39 2.53 9.42
C GLN A 66 19.11 2.99 8.70
N LEU A 67 19.13 3.00 7.37
CA LEU A 67 18.01 3.38 6.52
C LEU A 67 17.70 2.23 5.55
N HIS A 68 16.49 2.26 4.99
CA HIS A 68 16.13 1.44 3.84
C HIS A 68 15.28 2.19 2.84
N VAL A 69 15.17 1.66 1.63
CA VAL A 69 14.24 2.16 0.60
C VAL A 69 13.09 1.18 0.45
N SER A 70 11.85 1.67 0.54
CA SER A 70 10.65 0.85 0.30
C SER A 70 10.41 0.59 -1.18
N ASP A 71 9.52 -0.35 -1.50
CA ASP A 71 9.09 -0.63 -2.88
C ASP A 71 8.42 0.59 -3.56
N GLN A 72 7.92 1.54 -2.77
CA GLN A 72 7.35 2.81 -3.22
C GLN A 72 8.40 3.95 -3.25
N TRP A 73 9.68 3.60 -3.20
CA TRP A 73 10.83 4.51 -3.26
C TRP A 73 10.86 5.56 -2.14
N VAL A 74 10.31 5.22 -0.97
CA VAL A 74 10.38 6.05 0.22
C VAL A 74 11.59 5.63 1.05
N VAL A 75 12.41 6.60 1.47
CA VAL A 75 13.53 6.37 2.38
C VAL A 75 13.02 6.38 3.82
N LEU A 76 13.25 5.27 4.51
CA LEU A 76 12.70 4.97 5.83
C LEU A 76 13.81 4.61 6.81
N VAL A 77 13.57 4.86 8.10
CA VAL A 77 14.50 4.50 9.17
C VAL A 77 14.34 3.02 9.50
N LYS A 78 15.46 2.27 9.60
CA LYS A 78 15.42 0.90 10.12
C LYS A 78 15.18 0.93 11.63
N GLY A 79 14.20 0.16 12.10
CA GLY A 79 13.92 0.03 13.53
C GLY A 79 15.10 -0.55 14.32
N GLY A 80 15.25 -0.10 15.56
CA GLY A 80 16.37 -0.49 16.40
C GLY A 80 16.48 0.41 17.64
N GLN A 81 17.16 -0.08 18.68
CA GLN A 81 17.33 0.66 19.92
C GLN A 81 18.21 1.90 19.69
N MET A 82 17.62 3.09 19.84
CA MET A 82 18.30 4.36 19.64
C MET A 82 17.73 5.46 20.54
N THR A 83 18.51 6.50 20.81
CA THR A 83 18.05 7.67 21.56
C THR A 83 17.13 8.55 20.70
N VAL A 84 16.43 9.50 21.34
CA VAL A 84 15.58 10.49 20.64
C VAL A 84 16.42 11.32 19.67
N GLU A 85 17.63 11.70 20.08
CA GLU A 85 18.56 12.51 19.28
C GLU A 85 19.08 11.72 18.07
N GLN A 86 19.37 10.42 18.26
CA GLN A 86 19.78 9.54 17.17
C GLN A 86 18.65 9.35 16.16
N ALA A 87 17.42 9.12 16.62
CA ALA A 87 16.24 9.02 15.76
C ALA A 87 16.02 10.29 14.94
N ALA A 88 16.06 11.47 15.57
CA ALA A 88 15.91 12.75 14.88
C ALA A 88 17.04 13.02 13.86
N ALA A 89 18.26 12.59 14.15
CA ALA A 89 19.38 12.68 13.20
C ALA A 89 19.19 11.75 12.00
N LEU A 90 18.70 10.52 12.23
CA LEU A 90 18.39 9.57 11.16
C LEU A 90 17.23 10.03 10.30
N GLU A 91 16.19 10.64 10.88
CA GLU A 91 15.07 11.20 10.12
C GLU A 91 15.52 12.33 9.19
N LYS A 92 16.34 13.27 9.69
CA LYS A 92 16.94 14.32 8.85
C LYS A 92 17.78 13.74 7.72
N ARG A 93 18.55 12.68 8.00
CA ARG A 93 19.31 11.98 6.97
C ARG A 93 18.37 11.34 5.94
N ALA A 94 17.32 10.64 6.38
CA ALA A 94 16.34 10.02 5.49
C ALA A 94 15.68 11.06 4.57
N GLN A 95 15.32 12.23 5.09
CA GLN A 95 14.78 13.34 4.28
C GLN A 95 15.78 13.85 3.23
N SER A 96 17.06 13.98 3.60
CA SER A 96 18.12 14.38 2.66
C SER A 96 18.33 13.33 1.55
N GLU A 97 18.31 12.05 1.92
CA GLU A 97 18.45 10.95 0.97
C GLU A 97 17.22 10.87 0.05
N GLN A 98 16.01 11.10 0.58
CA GLN A 98 14.77 11.13 -0.19
C GLN A 98 14.80 12.14 -1.32
N ILE A 99 15.39 13.33 -1.11
CA ILE A 99 15.53 14.35 -2.17
C ILE A 99 16.34 13.77 -3.35
N THR A 100 17.42 13.04 -3.03
CA THR A 100 18.28 12.43 -4.05
C THR A 100 17.57 11.30 -4.78
N VAL A 101 16.86 10.42 -4.04
CA VAL A 101 16.06 9.33 -4.60
C VAL A 101 14.96 9.89 -5.50
N ASN A 102 14.21 10.91 -5.07
CA ASN A 102 13.14 11.52 -5.84
C ASN A 102 13.63 12.12 -7.16
N ARG A 103 14.82 12.74 -7.16
CA ARG A 103 15.44 13.24 -8.40
C ARG A 103 15.78 12.10 -9.36
N LEU A 104 16.37 11.02 -8.86
CA LEU A 104 16.70 9.85 -9.68
C LEU A 104 15.45 9.13 -10.20
N LEU A 105 14.38 9.09 -9.40
CA LEU A 105 13.09 8.55 -9.81
C LEU A 105 12.48 9.37 -10.96
N THR A 106 12.55 10.70 -10.90
CA THR A 106 12.12 11.54 -12.04
C THR A 106 12.99 11.37 -13.27
N ASP A 107 14.30 11.12 -13.12
CA ASP A 107 15.19 10.85 -14.26
C ASP A 107 14.77 9.54 -14.98
N VAL A 108 14.31 8.52 -14.23
CA VAL A 108 13.74 7.28 -14.79
C VAL A 108 12.44 7.56 -15.54
N GLY A 109 11.50 8.28 -14.90
CA GLY A 109 10.23 8.63 -15.53
C GLY A 109 10.41 9.47 -16.81
N ALA A 110 11.35 10.40 -16.81
CA ALA A 110 11.67 11.20 -18.00
C ALA A 110 12.27 10.36 -19.14
N ALA A 111 13.14 9.38 -18.81
CA ALA A 111 13.71 8.48 -19.80
C ALA A 111 12.64 7.55 -20.41
N ASP A 112 11.72 7.05 -19.58
CA ASP A 112 10.58 6.25 -20.03
C ASP A 112 9.63 7.04 -20.93
N GLU A 113 9.23 8.24 -20.51
CA GLU A 113 8.37 9.14 -21.30
C GLU A 113 8.99 9.46 -22.66
N ALA A 114 10.30 9.75 -22.70
CA ALA A 114 11.01 9.99 -23.95
C ALA A 114 11.01 8.75 -24.87
N GLY A 115 11.15 7.55 -24.30
CA GLY A 115 11.04 6.29 -25.03
C GLY A 115 9.63 6.07 -25.59
N ALA A 116 8.60 6.26 -24.77
CA ALA A 116 7.20 6.15 -25.17
C ALA A 116 6.87 7.15 -26.29
N ALA A 117 7.34 8.39 -26.18
CA ALA A 117 7.19 9.42 -27.21
C ALA A 117 7.89 9.04 -28.52
N ALA A 118 9.10 8.48 -28.46
CA ALA A 118 9.83 8.03 -29.64
C ALA A 118 9.11 6.88 -30.38
N VAL A 119 8.61 5.89 -29.64
CA VAL A 119 7.84 4.77 -30.20
C VAL A 119 6.54 5.26 -30.82
N THR A 120 5.85 6.18 -30.14
CA THR A 120 4.62 6.80 -30.62
C THR A 120 4.85 7.58 -31.92
N ALA A 121 5.90 8.40 -31.97
CA ALA A 121 6.25 9.18 -33.16
C ALA A 121 6.62 8.27 -34.35
N ALA A 122 7.38 7.20 -34.09
CA ALA A 122 7.67 6.18 -35.11
C ALA A 122 6.38 5.55 -35.65
N GLY A 123 5.44 5.20 -34.78
CA GLY A 123 4.15 4.67 -35.19
C GLY A 123 3.30 5.65 -36.00
N GLN A 124 3.23 6.91 -35.58
CA GLN A 124 2.43 7.95 -36.24
C GLN A 124 2.89 8.21 -37.68
N SER A 125 4.21 8.16 -37.92
CA SER A 125 4.77 8.28 -39.27
C SER A 125 4.30 7.18 -40.25
N HIS A 126 3.73 6.10 -39.72
CA HIS A 126 3.20 4.95 -40.45
C HIS A 126 1.69 4.74 -40.25
N GLY A 127 0.97 5.76 -39.77
CA GLY A 127 -0.50 5.75 -39.71
C GLY A 127 -1.09 5.27 -38.38
N LEU A 128 -0.29 5.09 -37.33
CA LEU A 128 -0.82 4.93 -35.97
C LEU A 128 -1.60 6.19 -35.58
N GLN A 129 -2.86 6.02 -35.21
CA GLN A 129 -3.69 7.07 -34.64
C GLN A 129 -3.87 6.78 -33.16
N LEU A 130 -3.45 7.71 -32.32
CA LEU A 130 -3.75 7.64 -30.90
C LEU A 130 -5.23 7.97 -30.68
N PRO A 131 -5.91 7.29 -29.74
CA PRO A 131 -7.25 7.67 -29.33
C PRO A 131 -7.29 9.14 -28.89
N ASP A 132 -8.34 9.85 -29.31
CA ASP A 132 -8.60 11.20 -28.80
C ASP A 132 -8.89 11.13 -27.30
N PRO A 133 -8.10 11.82 -26.45
CA PRO A 133 -8.29 11.79 -24.99
C PRO A 133 -9.65 12.35 -24.53
N THR A 134 -10.37 13.06 -25.41
CA THR A 134 -11.72 13.59 -25.17
C THR A 134 -12.85 12.70 -25.70
N SER A 135 -12.53 11.65 -26.46
CA SER A 135 -13.51 10.71 -27.03
C SER A 135 -14.09 9.77 -25.96
N LEU A 136 -15.34 9.34 -26.16
CA LEU A 136 -15.98 8.27 -25.39
C LEU A 136 -15.29 6.91 -25.58
N ASP A 137 -14.46 6.75 -26.62
CA ASP A 137 -13.65 5.56 -26.87
C ASP A 137 -12.66 5.26 -25.71
N ARG A 138 -12.41 6.24 -24.84
CA ARG A 138 -11.67 6.09 -23.58
C ARG A 138 -12.27 5.06 -22.61
N MET A 139 -13.52 4.65 -22.83
CA MET A 139 -14.19 3.60 -22.04
C MET A 139 -13.75 2.19 -22.43
N TYR A 140 -13.05 2.02 -23.56
CA TYR A 140 -12.46 0.73 -23.93
C TYR A 140 -11.19 0.45 -23.12
N PRO A 141 -11.08 -0.73 -22.47
CA PRO A 141 -9.87 -1.14 -21.77
C PRO A 141 -8.64 -1.07 -22.69
N GLY A 142 -7.58 -0.41 -22.23
CA GLY A 142 -6.33 -0.23 -23.00
C GLY A 142 -6.31 0.96 -23.98
N ALA A 143 -7.39 1.74 -24.08
CA ALA A 143 -7.41 2.95 -24.92
C ALA A 143 -6.67 4.15 -24.30
N LEU A 144 -6.45 4.14 -22.98
CA LEU A 144 -5.74 5.19 -22.26
C LEU A 144 -4.31 4.78 -21.97
N LYS A 145 -3.39 5.75 -21.98
CA LYS A 145 -2.02 5.53 -21.51
C LYS A 145 -2.06 4.96 -20.08
N PRO A 146 -1.35 3.86 -19.80
CA PRO A 146 -1.20 3.38 -18.43
C PRO A 146 -0.67 4.50 -17.53
N GLY A 147 -1.18 4.59 -16.31
CA GLY A 147 -0.63 5.51 -15.32
C GLY A 147 0.69 4.98 -14.76
N ASP A 148 1.45 5.86 -14.13
CA ASP A 148 2.70 5.50 -13.46
C ASP A 148 2.41 4.58 -12.26
N GLU A 149 3.17 3.49 -12.12
CA GLU A 149 3.10 2.60 -10.94
C GLU A 149 3.54 3.32 -9.66
N VAL A 150 4.47 4.27 -9.80
CA VAL A 150 4.96 5.14 -8.73
C VAL A 150 4.68 6.58 -9.14
N PRO A 151 3.75 7.28 -8.49
CA PRO A 151 3.42 8.64 -8.86
C PRO A 151 4.61 9.59 -8.75
N ASN A 152 4.66 10.60 -9.62
CA ASN A 152 5.71 11.60 -9.60
C ASN A 152 5.83 12.24 -8.20
N PRO A 153 7.00 12.13 -7.52
CA PRO A 153 7.17 12.59 -6.15
C PRO A 153 7.07 14.12 -5.99
N PHE A 154 7.21 14.88 -7.07
CA PHE A 154 7.03 16.34 -7.08
C PHE A 154 5.59 16.77 -7.39
N SER A 155 4.72 15.83 -7.75
CA SER A 155 3.28 16.10 -7.81
C SER A 155 2.70 16.14 -6.40
N TYR A 156 1.59 16.85 -6.21
CA TYR A 156 0.87 16.87 -4.94
C TYR A 156 0.49 15.45 -4.47
N VAL A 157 0.02 14.61 -5.39
CA VAL A 157 -0.39 13.23 -5.12
C VAL A 157 0.80 12.38 -4.68
N GLY A 158 1.91 12.39 -5.44
CA GLY A 158 3.10 11.62 -5.10
C GLY A 158 3.76 12.07 -3.80
N ALA A 159 3.85 13.38 -3.57
CA ALA A 159 4.37 13.93 -2.31
C ALA A 159 3.51 13.50 -1.10
N THR A 160 2.19 13.53 -1.27
CA THR A 160 1.24 13.09 -0.21
C THR A 160 1.38 11.60 0.04
N GLN A 161 1.39 10.75 -0.99
CA GLN A 161 1.53 9.30 -0.83
C GLN A 161 2.84 8.93 -0.12
N GLN A 162 3.97 9.55 -0.47
CA GLN A 162 5.24 9.32 0.21
C GLN A 162 5.20 9.75 1.69
N ALA A 163 4.49 10.84 2.00
CA ALA A 163 4.31 11.30 3.38
C ALA A 163 3.46 10.31 4.19
N ILE A 164 2.35 9.84 3.63
CA ILE A 164 1.47 8.84 4.26
C ILE A 164 2.27 7.56 4.59
N LEU A 165 3.02 7.05 3.61
CA LEU A 165 3.85 5.85 3.79
C LEU A 165 4.90 6.05 4.88
N ARG A 166 5.56 7.22 4.91
CA ARG A 166 6.56 7.53 5.93
C ARG A 166 5.94 7.60 7.32
N ASP A 167 4.82 8.30 7.46
CA ASP A 167 4.13 8.46 8.74
C ASP A 167 3.65 7.09 9.25
N THR A 168 3.12 6.25 8.35
CA THR A 168 2.70 4.88 8.64
C THR A 168 3.85 4.03 9.15
N GLU A 169 4.97 4.05 8.45
CA GLU A 169 6.15 3.26 8.81
C GLU A 169 6.78 3.75 10.11
N MET A 170 6.82 5.07 10.33
CA MET A 170 7.34 5.66 11.56
C MET A 170 6.47 5.35 12.78
N SER A 171 5.16 5.22 12.61
CA SER A 171 4.26 4.83 13.71
C SER A 171 4.39 3.35 14.10
N GLN A 172 4.94 2.51 13.22
CA GLN A 172 5.12 1.07 13.44
C GLN A 172 6.58 0.68 13.75
N THR A 173 7.51 1.58 13.49
CA THR A 173 8.94 1.36 13.74
C THR A 173 9.28 1.68 15.20
N VAL A 174 9.71 0.65 15.94
CA VAL A 174 10.13 0.79 17.34
C VAL A 174 11.52 1.43 17.43
N ARG A 175 11.60 2.56 18.14
CA ARG A 175 12.83 3.29 18.48
C ARG A 175 13.46 2.78 19.77
N GLU A 176 12.64 2.50 20.77
CA GLU A 176 13.12 2.14 22.11
C GLU A 176 12.10 1.22 22.78
N THR A 177 12.59 0.22 23.52
CA THR A 177 11.76 -0.64 24.37
C THR A 177 12.28 -0.59 25.80
N LYS A 178 11.38 -0.31 26.75
CA LYS A 178 11.64 -0.38 28.20
C LYS A 178 10.76 -1.46 28.81
N VAL A 179 11.35 -2.34 29.61
CA VAL A 179 10.64 -3.38 30.34
C VAL A 179 10.81 -3.13 31.83
N ASP A 180 9.70 -3.11 32.55
CA ASP A 180 9.64 -2.98 34.00
C ASP A 180 8.77 -4.10 34.59
N THR A 181 9.21 -4.71 35.69
CA THR A 181 8.45 -5.78 36.36
C THR A 181 8.13 -5.33 37.76
N GLN A 182 6.84 -5.24 38.07
CA GLN A 182 6.34 -4.85 39.38
C GLN A 182 6.31 -6.09 40.28
N TYR A 183 6.83 -5.95 41.49
CA TYR A 183 6.82 -7.00 42.51
C TYR A 183 6.01 -6.57 43.72
N ASN A 184 5.32 -7.52 44.34
CA ASN A 184 4.60 -7.29 45.59
C ASN A 184 5.64 -7.05 46.71
N PRO A 185 5.60 -5.91 47.41
CA PRO A 185 6.61 -5.56 48.41
C PRO A 185 6.64 -6.51 49.62
N ASN A 186 5.54 -7.23 49.88
CA ASN A 186 5.41 -8.12 51.04
C ASN A 186 5.77 -9.57 50.71
N THR A 187 5.48 -10.05 49.49
CA THR A 187 5.69 -11.45 49.10
C THR A 187 6.86 -11.66 48.15
N GLY A 188 7.34 -10.60 47.50
CA GLY A 188 8.38 -10.68 46.46
C GLY A 188 7.92 -11.31 45.15
N GLU A 189 6.64 -11.68 45.02
CA GLU A 189 6.09 -12.24 43.79
C GLU A 189 5.88 -11.16 42.73
N ALA A 190 6.11 -11.49 41.45
CA ALA A 190 5.77 -10.61 40.34
C ALA A 190 4.25 -10.37 40.28
N VAL A 191 3.86 -9.12 40.09
CA VAL A 191 2.47 -8.66 39.97
C VAL A 191 2.10 -8.44 38.52
N ALA A 192 2.92 -7.70 37.79
CA ALA A 192 2.73 -7.42 36.37
C ALA A 192 4.06 -7.05 35.71
N THR A 193 4.17 -7.27 34.41
CA THR A 193 5.28 -6.79 33.57
C THR A 193 4.77 -5.76 32.60
N THR A 194 5.36 -4.57 32.62
CA THR A 194 5.05 -3.46 31.73
C THR A 194 6.16 -3.28 30.70
N THR A 195 5.84 -3.48 29.42
CA THR A 195 6.70 -3.20 28.28
C THR A 195 6.22 -1.93 27.58
N THR A 196 7.01 -0.85 27.66
CA THR A 196 6.77 0.39 26.92
C THR A 196 7.62 0.40 25.66
N ARG A 197 6.98 0.47 24.50
CA ARG A 197 7.65 0.63 23.19
C ARG A 197 7.39 2.04 22.69
N TYR A 198 8.47 2.80 22.47
CA TYR A 198 8.42 4.13 21.87
C TYR A 198 8.65 4.01 20.37
N MET A 199 7.79 4.64 19.59
CA MET A 199 7.82 4.59 18.13
C MET A 199 8.65 5.75 17.56
N MET A 200 8.97 5.69 16.27
CA MET A 200 9.76 6.73 15.59
C MET A 200 8.97 8.03 15.40
N ASP A 201 7.65 7.96 15.27
CA ASP A 201 6.76 9.14 15.16
C ASP A 201 6.52 9.87 16.49
N GLY A 202 7.09 9.36 17.59
CA GLY A 202 6.93 9.90 18.94
C GLY A 202 5.75 9.32 19.73
N SER A 203 4.89 8.51 19.09
CA SER A 203 3.87 7.72 19.78
C SER A 203 4.50 6.63 20.66
N LYS A 204 3.69 6.02 21.51
CA LYS A 204 4.13 4.89 22.33
C LYS A 204 2.99 3.90 22.59
N HIS A 205 3.39 2.65 22.74
CA HIS A 205 2.54 1.57 23.21
C HIS A 205 3.00 1.10 24.57
N ILE A 206 2.08 1.08 25.53
CA ILE A 206 2.32 0.60 26.89
C ILE A 206 1.58 -0.72 27.05
N GLU A 207 2.31 -1.82 27.02
CA GLU A 207 1.79 -3.16 27.22
C GLU A 207 2.02 -3.61 28.66
N THR A 208 0.96 -3.91 29.40
CA THR A 208 1.00 -4.46 30.75
C THR A 208 0.43 -5.87 30.72
N VAL A 209 1.21 -6.85 31.16
CA VAL A 209 0.80 -8.24 31.30
C VAL A 209 0.76 -8.60 32.78
N ASP A 210 -0.40 -8.99 33.29
CA ASP A 210 -0.54 -9.47 34.66
C ASP A 210 0.28 -10.77 34.85
N ALA A 211 0.90 -10.95 36.01
CA ALA A 211 1.67 -12.17 36.29
C ALA A 211 0.77 -13.38 36.59
N LYS A 212 -0.44 -13.14 37.09
CA LYS A 212 -1.43 -14.15 37.46
C LYS A 212 -2.80 -13.78 36.88
N PRO A 213 -3.65 -14.77 36.56
CA PRO A 213 -5.01 -14.48 36.10
C PRO A 213 -5.89 -13.97 37.24
N ASN A 214 -6.72 -12.98 36.93
CA ASN A 214 -7.74 -12.46 37.87
C ASN A 214 -8.95 -13.40 38.01
N PHE A 215 -9.13 -14.34 37.07
CA PHE A 215 -10.23 -15.31 37.05
C PHE A 215 -9.70 -16.71 36.74
N SER A 216 -10.32 -17.73 37.34
CA SER A 216 -9.87 -19.13 37.18
C SER A 216 -10.14 -19.73 35.80
N ASP A 217 -11.00 -19.10 34.99
CA ASP A 217 -11.43 -19.58 33.67
C ASP A 217 -10.56 -19.05 32.50
N ARG A 218 -9.57 -18.20 32.77
CA ARG A 218 -8.73 -17.57 31.75
C ARG A 218 -7.31 -17.33 32.21
N GLY A 219 -6.41 -17.10 31.26
CA GLY A 219 -5.03 -16.70 31.50
C GLY A 219 -4.90 -15.25 31.98
N PRO A 220 -3.67 -14.80 32.26
CA PRO A 220 -3.42 -13.43 32.68
C PRO A 220 -3.92 -12.41 31.64
N LEU A 221 -4.35 -11.25 32.15
CA LEU A 221 -4.82 -10.15 31.31
C LEU A 221 -3.62 -9.42 30.70
N THR A 222 -3.70 -9.18 29.40
CA THR A 222 -2.81 -8.25 28.70
C THR A 222 -3.58 -6.97 28.41
N THR A 223 -3.01 -5.81 28.75
CA THR A 223 -3.54 -4.49 28.42
C THR A 223 -2.52 -3.74 27.58
N ASN A 224 -2.89 -3.26 26.40
CA ASN A 224 -2.07 -2.38 25.57
C ASN A 224 -2.75 -1.02 25.46
N VAL A 225 -2.03 0.05 25.82
CA VAL A 225 -2.48 1.43 25.66
C VAL A 225 -1.65 2.11 24.59
N HIS A 226 -2.30 2.59 23.54
CA HIS A 226 -1.69 3.38 22.48
C HIS A 226 -1.86 4.86 22.79
N ILE A 227 -0.74 5.56 22.92
CA ILE A 227 -0.66 7.00 23.17
C ILE A 227 -0.03 7.67 21.94
N ASP A 228 -0.69 8.71 21.41
CA ASP A 228 -0.18 9.49 20.28
C ASP A 228 1.07 10.32 20.65
N LYS A 229 1.69 10.96 19.65
CA LYS A 229 2.82 11.88 19.83
C LYS A 229 2.52 13.10 20.70
N ASN A 230 1.25 13.44 20.90
CA ASN A 230 0.81 14.57 21.72
C ASN A 230 0.52 14.16 23.18
N GLY A 231 0.58 12.86 23.50
CA GLY A 231 0.29 12.32 24.82
C GLY A 231 -1.17 11.92 25.04
N ASN A 232 -2.01 11.94 24.01
CA ASN A 232 -3.42 11.52 24.13
C ASN A 232 -3.56 10.01 23.93
N GLU A 233 -4.43 9.38 24.72
CA GLU A 233 -4.81 7.98 24.50
C GLU A 233 -5.66 7.85 23.24
N VAL A 234 -5.16 7.10 22.26
CA VAL A 234 -5.85 6.82 21.00
C VAL A 234 -6.74 5.59 21.17
N SER A 235 -6.19 4.55 21.78
CA SER A 235 -6.89 3.31 22.04
C SER A 235 -6.33 2.53 23.21
N ARG A 236 -7.18 1.66 23.76
CA ARG A 236 -6.84 0.70 24.80
C ARG A 236 -7.38 -0.65 24.42
N THR A 237 -6.48 -1.61 24.31
CA THR A 237 -6.81 -3.00 23.98
C THR A 237 -6.60 -3.86 25.22
N THR A 238 -7.59 -4.68 25.57
CA THR A 238 -7.45 -5.72 26.59
C THR A 238 -7.61 -7.09 25.95
N THR A 239 -6.72 -8.03 26.27
CA THR A 239 -6.71 -9.37 25.69
C THR A 239 -6.63 -10.42 26.78
N VAL A 240 -7.45 -11.46 26.65
CA VAL A 240 -7.42 -12.66 27.50
C VAL A 240 -7.57 -13.91 26.66
N THR A 241 -6.93 -14.99 27.09
CA THR A 241 -7.13 -16.33 26.52
C THR A 241 -7.81 -17.22 27.55
N TYR A 242 -8.96 -17.78 27.18
CA TYR A 242 -9.76 -18.64 28.04
C TYR A 242 -9.21 -20.07 28.06
N ASN A 243 -9.25 -20.70 29.22
CA ASN A 243 -8.85 -22.10 29.35
C ASN A 243 -10.01 -23.05 29.00
N ASN A 244 -9.74 -24.35 28.99
CA ASN A 244 -10.74 -25.37 28.62
C ASN A 244 -11.92 -25.48 29.59
N SER A 245 -11.79 -24.94 30.81
CA SER A 245 -12.87 -24.95 31.81
C SER A 245 -13.83 -23.76 31.67
N ALA A 246 -13.54 -22.82 30.76
CA ALA A 246 -14.39 -21.66 30.54
C ALA A 246 -15.78 -22.05 30.01
N GLN A 247 -16.81 -21.52 30.65
CA GLN A 247 -18.20 -21.81 30.33
C GLN A 247 -18.70 -21.00 29.11
N HIS A 248 -19.97 -21.19 28.74
CA HIS A 248 -20.66 -20.42 27.68
C HIS A 248 -19.97 -20.46 26.30
N GLY A 249 -19.29 -21.58 26.00
CA GLY A 249 -18.59 -21.75 24.73
C GLY A 249 -17.35 -20.87 24.60
N MET A 250 -16.76 -20.41 25.71
CA MET A 250 -15.52 -19.61 25.70
C MET A 250 -14.25 -20.46 25.74
N ALA A 251 -14.38 -21.77 25.98
CA ALA A 251 -13.26 -22.69 26.09
C ALA A 251 -12.25 -22.54 24.94
N GLY A 252 -11.00 -22.24 25.29
CA GLY A 252 -9.89 -22.11 24.35
C GLY A 252 -9.90 -20.85 23.48
N LYS A 253 -10.91 -19.97 23.59
CA LYS A 253 -10.97 -18.74 22.79
C LYS A 253 -10.00 -17.69 23.30
N THR A 254 -9.52 -16.84 22.40
CA THR A 254 -8.86 -15.58 22.76
C THR A 254 -9.78 -14.44 22.39
N THR A 255 -10.04 -13.53 23.33
CA THR A 255 -10.83 -12.32 23.07
C THR A 255 -9.97 -11.10 23.28
N SER A 256 -10.07 -10.14 22.36
CA SER A 256 -9.48 -8.81 22.51
C SER A 256 -10.58 -7.76 22.39
N THR A 257 -10.59 -6.80 23.30
CA THR A 257 -11.51 -5.66 23.28
C THR A 257 -10.70 -4.38 23.19
N THR A 258 -10.91 -3.62 22.13
CA THR A 258 -10.30 -2.32 21.91
C THR A 258 -11.32 -1.23 22.11
N VAL A 259 -11.02 -0.26 22.96
CA VAL A 259 -11.81 0.96 23.15
C VAL A 259 -11.03 2.13 22.57
N TYR A 260 -11.67 2.94 21.73
CA TYR A 260 -11.10 4.12 21.11
C TYR A 260 -11.49 5.40 21.83
N ALA A 261 -10.70 6.46 21.65
CA ALA A 261 -10.97 7.78 22.23
C ALA A 261 -12.37 8.34 21.90
N ASN A 262 -12.92 8.01 20.73
CA ASN A 262 -14.25 8.44 20.31
C ASN A 262 -15.41 7.59 20.90
N GLY A 263 -15.10 6.60 21.76
CA GLY A 263 -16.07 5.68 22.36
C GLY A 263 -16.45 4.48 21.49
N THR A 264 -15.85 4.32 20.30
CA THR A 264 -16.00 3.09 19.49
C THR A 264 -15.33 1.92 20.20
N VAL A 265 -15.94 0.75 20.10
CA VAL A 265 -15.44 -0.49 20.68
C VAL A 265 -15.32 -1.55 19.59
N ALA A 266 -14.13 -2.12 19.42
CA ALA A 266 -13.89 -3.27 18.55
C ALA A 266 -13.63 -4.52 19.40
N ASN A 267 -14.38 -5.59 19.13
CA ASN A 267 -14.20 -6.88 19.79
C ASN A 267 -13.74 -7.90 18.76
N VAL A 268 -12.58 -8.50 19.02
CA VAL A 268 -12.02 -9.60 18.24
C VAL A 268 -12.14 -10.86 19.05
N THR A 269 -12.77 -11.88 18.47
CA THR A 269 -12.79 -13.23 19.03
C THR A 269 -12.05 -14.16 18.08
N LYS A 270 -11.09 -14.91 18.64
CA LYS A 270 -10.37 -15.97 17.94
C LYS A 270 -10.71 -17.31 18.55
N TRP A 271 -11.10 -18.26 17.72
CA TRP A 271 -11.41 -19.63 18.11
C TRP A 271 -10.17 -20.53 18.00
N PRO A 272 -10.14 -21.66 18.72
CA PRO A 272 -9.03 -22.63 18.64
C PRO A 272 -8.79 -23.21 17.24
N ASP A 273 -9.82 -23.25 16.41
CA ASP A 273 -9.76 -23.73 15.02
C ASP A 273 -9.17 -22.69 14.05
N GLY A 274 -8.78 -21.52 14.55
CA GLY A 274 -8.22 -20.43 13.77
C GLY A 274 -9.26 -19.47 13.19
N LYS A 275 -10.56 -19.73 13.34
CA LYS A 275 -11.60 -18.77 12.94
C LYS A 275 -11.44 -17.48 13.74
N GLU A 276 -11.66 -16.34 13.09
CA GLU A 276 -11.69 -15.02 13.72
C GLU A 276 -13.03 -14.32 13.43
N GLU A 277 -13.48 -13.49 14.36
CA GLU A 277 -14.65 -12.63 14.20
C GLU A 277 -14.30 -11.26 14.78
N LEU A 278 -14.61 -10.22 14.01
CA LEU A 278 -14.51 -8.84 14.44
C LEU A 278 -15.90 -8.21 14.48
N VAL A 279 -16.24 -7.63 15.61
CA VAL A 279 -17.46 -6.87 15.84
C VAL A 279 -17.11 -5.46 16.25
N ILE A 280 -17.64 -4.47 15.52
CA ILE A 280 -17.43 -3.05 15.79
C ILE A 280 -18.74 -2.46 16.31
N THR A 281 -18.67 -1.80 17.47
CA THR A 281 -19.79 -1.11 18.09
C THR A 281 -19.44 0.36 18.25
N GLU A 282 -20.21 1.21 17.60
CA GLU A 282 -20.01 2.65 17.68
C GLU A 282 -20.98 3.31 18.66
N PRO A 283 -20.67 4.51 19.17
CA PRO A 283 -21.61 5.24 20.04
C PRO A 283 -22.97 5.39 19.37
N ASN A 284 -24.02 4.93 20.06
CA ASN A 284 -25.41 5.02 19.62
C ASN A 284 -25.76 4.27 18.31
N LYS A 285 -24.94 3.30 17.89
CA LYS A 285 -25.22 2.46 16.71
C LYS A 285 -25.26 0.98 17.06
N PRO A 286 -26.03 0.16 16.31
CA PRO A 286 -26.02 -1.28 16.48
C PRO A 286 -24.63 -1.87 16.16
N PRO A 287 -24.25 -2.99 16.77
CA PRO A 287 -23.02 -3.71 16.44
C PRO A 287 -22.98 -4.11 14.96
N THR A 288 -21.82 -3.98 14.33
CA THR A 288 -21.56 -4.35 12.94
C THR A 288 -20.56 -5.51 12.91
N HIS A 289 -20.90 -6.60 12.24
CA HIS A 289 -20.03 -7.76 12.06
C HIS A 289 -19.20 -7.59 10.78
N VAL A 290 -17.88 -7.68 10.90
CA VAL A 290 -16.98 -7.57 9.75
C VAL A 290 -16.83 -8.95 9.08
N PRO A 291 -17.02 -9.07 7.76
CA PRO A 291 -16.87 -10.34 7.04
C PRO A 291 -15.46 -10.94 7.14
N VAL A 292 -15.39 -12.27 7.36
CA VAL A 292 -14.15 -13.04 7.59
C VAL A 292 -13.17 -12.98 6.41
N ASN A 293 -13.69 -12.88 5.19
CA ASN A 293 -12.90 -12.76 3.96
C ASN A 293 -12.12 -11.44 3.84
N LEU A 294 -12.46 -10.44 4.66
CA LEU A 294 -11.70 -9.21 4.76
C LEU A 294 -10.48 -9.42 5.68
N ILE A 295 -10.63 -10.20 6.76
CA ILE A 295 -9.61 -10.48 7.80
C ILE A 295 -8.40 -11.21 7.20
N ASP A 296 -8.64 -12.20 6.33
CA ASP A 296 -7.60 -12.99 5.65
C ASP A 296 -7.08 -12.35 4.34
N HIS A 297 -7.50 -11.12 4.01
CA HIS A 297 -7.14 -10.49 2.75
C HIS A 297 -5.64 -10.09 2.74
N PRO A 298 -4.91 -10.27 1.61
CA PRO A 298 -3.51 -9.86 1.45
C PRO A 298 -3.22 -8.42 1.83
N ILE A 299 -4.26 -7.58 1.80
CA ILE A 299 -4.17 -6.17 2.09
C ILE A 299 -4.32 -5.87 3.60
N LEU A 300 -4.96 -6.76 4.38
CA LEU A 300 -4.90 -6.75 5.85
C LEU A 300 -3.70 -7.57 6.38
N THR A 301 -2.92 -8.20 5.51
CA THR A 301 -1.74 -9.00 5.89
C THR A 301 -0.51 -8.19 6.35
N PRO A 302 -0.24 -6.96 5.86
CA PRO A 302 0.81 -6.08 6.42
C PRO A 302 0.54 -5.71 7.90
N LEU A 303 -0.70 -5.85 8.37
CA LEU A 303 -1.10 -5.67 9.77
C LEU A 303 -0.45 -6.71 10.72
N GLY A 304 0.21 -7.73 10.17
CA GLY A 304 1.05 -8.64 10.93
C GLY A 304 2.27 -7.98 11.57
N ALA A 305 2.72 -6.80 11.12
CA ALA A 305 3.89 -6.12 11.68
C ALA A 305 3.62 -5.50 13.07
N THR A 306 2.46 -4.86 13.27
CA THR A 306 1.99 -4.43 14.61
C THR A 306 1.59 -5.64 15.45
N GLY A 307 0.97 -6.66 14.84
CA GLY A 307 0.66 -7.93 15.49
C GLY A 307 1.91 -8.68 16.01
N LYS A 308 3.05 -8.56 15.32
CA LYS A 308 4.33 -9.16 15.69
C LYS A 308 4.85 -8.65 17.03
N TYR A 309 4.61 -7.38 17.34
CA TYR A 309 5.15 -6.73 18.55
C TYR A 309 4.11 -6.49 19.65
N PHE A 310 2.83 -6.42 19.30
CA PHE A 310 1.76 -5.99 20.22
C PHE A 310 0.58 -6.97 20.32
N GLY A 311 0.64 -8.09 19.61
CA GLY A 311 -0.40 -9.11 19.60
C GLY A 311 -1.57 -8.80 18.64
N PRO A 312 -2.39 -9.82 18.33
CA PRO A 312 -3.41 -9.74 17.28
C PRO A 312 -4.56 -8.77 17.59
N GLY A 313 -4.84 -8.48 18.87
CA GLY A 313 -5.84 -7.48 19.25
C GLY A 313 -5.41 -6.05 18.91
N VAL A 314 -4.12 -5.76 19.00
CA VAL A 314 -3.57 -4.40 18.78
C VAL A 314 -3.41 -4.10 17.29
N SER A 315 -3.09 -5.09 16.46
CA SER A 315 -3.07 -4.90 15.01
C SER A 315 -4.44 -4.46 14.50
N VAL A 316 -5.51 -5.14 14.97
CA VAL A 316 -6.89 -4.75 14.65
C VAL A 316 -7.23 -3.38 15.26
N ALA A 317 -6.75 -3.07 16.46
CA ALA A 317 -6.92 -1.75 17.07
C ALA A 317 -6.36 -0.62 16.20
N THR A 318 -5.17 -0.79 15.61
CA THR A 318 -4.56 0.24 14.77
C THR A 318 -5.25 0.41 13.42
N SER A 319 -5.77 -0.67 12.84
CA SER A 319 -6.41 -0.65 11.51
C SER A 319 -7.78 0.00 11.47
N LEU A 320 -8.51 0.02 12.59
CA LEU A 320 -9.90 0.51 12.61
C LEU A 320 -10.04 1.95 13.11
N TRP A 321 -8.95 2.65 13.43
CA TRP A 321 -9.00 4.07 13.81
C TRP A 321 -9.58 4.94 12.69
N ASP A 322 -9.19 4.68 11.43
CA ASP A 322 -9.66 5.44 10.27
C ASP A 322 -11.17 5.24 10.02
N ILE A 323 -11.71 4.08 10.39
CA ILE A 323 -13.17 3.80 10.39
C ILE A 323 -13.86 4.56 11.53
N ALA A 324 -13.22 4.64 12.69
CA ALA A 324 -13.78 5.25 13.89
C ALA A 324 -13.89 6.78 13.75
N VAL A 325 -12.90 7.46 13.15
CA VAL A 325 -12.93 8.93 12.96
C VAL A 325 -13.78 9.39 11.79
N ALA A 326 -14.29 8.48 10.95
CA ALA A 326 -15.15 8.80 9.83
C ALA A 326 -16.54 9.34 10.30
N GLN A 327 -16.94 10.48 9.75
CA GLN A 327 -18.08 11.27 10.24
C GLN A 327 -19.41 10.82 9.63
N SER A 328 -19.40 10.18 8.45
CA SER A 328 -20.59 9.63 7.81
C SER A 328 -20.54 8.10 7.62
N SER A 329 -21.70 7.45 7.49
CA SER A 329 -21.81 6.01 7.15
C SER A 329 -21.13 5.68 5.82
N PHE A 330 -21.16 6.62 4.89
CA PHE A 330 -20.49 6.55 3.61
C PHE A 330 -18.97 6.60 3.74
N GLU A 331 -18.45 7.59 4.48
CA GLU A 331 -17.01 7.69 4.78
C GLU A 331 -16.51 6.48 5.57
N ARG A 332 -17.34 5.87 6.42
CA ARG A 332 -16.99 4.64 7.14
C ARG A 332 -16.87 3.45 6.21
N CYS A 333 -17.76 3.32 5.25
CA CYS A 333 -17.69 2.24 4.28
C CYS A 333 -16.51 2.43 3.31
N VAL A 334 -16.24 3.68 2.91
CA VAL A 334 -15.02 4.05 2.18
C VAL A 334 -13.78 3.78 3.06
N ALA A 335 -13.77 4.13 4.35
CA ALA A 335 -12.69 3.83 5.30
C ALA A 335 -12.56 2.33 5.64
N ILE A 336 -13.60 1.51 5.46
CA ILE A 336 -13.50 0.05 5.51
C ILE A 336 -12.82 -0.48 4.23
N ALA A 337 -13.11 0.13 3.08
CA ALA A 337 -12.43 -0.17 1.82
C ALA A 337 -11.00 0.43 1.73
N GLU A 338 -10.73 1.53 2.44
CA GLU A 338 -9.48 2.29 2.46
C GLU A 338 -8.60 2.01 3.68
N GLY A 339 -9.14 1.62 4.84
CA GLY A 339 -8.40 1.15 6.02
C GLY A 339 -7.70 -0.19 5.79
N VAL A 340 -8.00 -0.79 4.65
CA VAL A 340 -7.27 -1.87 3.99
C VAL A 340 -5.93 -1.31 3.47
N THR A 341 -5.82 -0.04 3.05
CA THR A 341 -4.65 0.51 2.33
C THR A 341 -4.01 1.81 2.89
N SER A 342 -4.59 2.48 3.88
CA SER A 342 -3.96 3.63 4.56
C SER A 342 -4.14 3.50 6.06
N VAL A 343 -3.06 3.26 6.79
CA VAL A 343 -3.08 3.19 8.25
C VAL A 343 -2.16 4.29 8.76
N THR A 344 -2.72 5.48 9.05
CA THR A 344 -2.23 6.50 10.03
C THR A 344 -2.47 7.96 9.66
N THR A 345 -3.00 8.29 8.48
CA THR A 345 -3.39 9.67 8.17
C THR A 345 -4.73 9.67 7.47
N GLY A 346 -5.71 10.33 8.09
CA GLY A 346 -7.08 10.40 7.58
C GLY A 346 -7.14 10.80 6.10
N THR A 347 -8.11 10.22 5.41
CA THR A 347 -8.60 10.51 4.04
C THR A 347 -7.73 10.07 2.84
N LEU A 348 -8.29 9.13 2.05
CA LEU A 348 -8.20 9.02 0.58
C LEU A 348 -6.85 8.66 -0.08
N GLY A 349 -5.93 7.98 0.62
CA GLY A 349 -4.62 7.61 0.04
C GLY A 349 -4.51 6.18 -0.53
N GLY A 350 -5.34 5.25 -0.04
CA GLY A 350 -4.98 3.84 -0.09
C GLY A 350 -5.32 3.09 -1.39
N ILE A 351 -6.40 3.43 -2.08
CA ILE A 351 -6.86 2.65 -3.25
C ILE A 351 -5.96 2.88 -4.48
N ALA A 352 -5.15 3.95 -4.49
CA ALA A 352 -4.17 4.21 -5.54
C ALA A 352 -2.93 3.28 -5.49
N ALA A 353 -2.68 2.56 -4.38
CA ALA A 353 -1.49 1.73 -4.21
C ALA A 353 -1.68 0.24 -4.58
N SER A 354 -2.89 -0.20 -4.94
CA SER A 354 -3.16 -1.61 -5.30
C SER A 354 -2.79 -1.93 -6.75
N GLY A 355 -1.48 -2.02 -7.02
CA GLY A 355 -0.92 -2.07 -8.36
C GLY A 355 -1.24 -3.30 -9.25
N THR A 356 -1.84 -4.40 -8.77
CA THR A 356 -1.91 -5.65 -9.61
C THR A 356 -3.10 -6.60 -9.37
N GLY A 357 -4.20 -6.18 -8.72
CA GLY A 357 -5.38 -7.03 -8.48
C GLY A 357 -6.57 -6.78 -9.42
N PRO A 358 -7.60 -7.65 -9.45
CA PRO A 358 -8.88 -7.41 -10.14
C PRO A 358 -9.69 -6.22 -9.60
N LEU A 359 -9.13 -5.50 -8.61
CA LEU A 359 -9.62 -4.26 -8.01
C LEU A 359 -8.78 -3.03 -8.42
N ALA A 360 -7.82 -3.18 -9.34
CA ALA A 360 -7.01 -2.08 -9.84
C ALA A 360 -7.89 -1.03 -10.55
N ILE A 361 -8.03 0.15 -9.95
CA ILE A 361 -8.69 1.27 -10.60
C ILE A 361 -7.71 1.85 -11.62
N PRO A 362 -8.05 1.92 -12.91
CA PRO A 362 -7.19 2.59 -13.88
C PRO A 362 -7.03 4.06 -13.46
N ILE A 363 -5.78 4.48 -13.23
CA ILE A 363 -5.36 5.82 -12.77
C ILE A 363 -5.98 6.95 -13.61
N SER A 364 -6.35 6.66 -14.86
CA SER A 364 -7.06 7.58 -15.75
C SER A 364 -8.46 8.01 -15.23
N MET A 365 -9.14 7.20 -14.42
CA MET A 365 -10.40 7.59 -13.77
C MET A 365 -10.17 8.59 -12.63
N ALA A 366 -9.07 8.48 -11.88
CA ALA A 366 -8.75 9.40 -10.79
C ALA A 366 -8.37 10.80 -11.31
N ALA A 367 -7.63 10.87 -12.42
CA ALA A 367 -7.24 12.14 -13.04
C ALA A 367 -8.40 12.86 -13.77
N ALA A 368 -9.38 12.13 -14.28
CA ALA A 368 -10.46 12.70 -15.09
C ALA A 368 -11.72 13.11 -14.30
N LEU A 369 -11.91 12.58 -13.08
CA LEU A 369 -13.18 12.72 -12.37
C LEU A 369 -13.09 13.65 -11.13
N GLY A 370 -11.91 13.83 -10.53
CA GLY A 370 -11.74 14.58 -9.28
C GLY A 370 -12.00 13.74 -8.02
N GLY A 371 -11.49 14.15 -6.87
CA GLY A 371 -11.53 13.34 -5.63
C GLY A 371 -12.94 12.98 -5.14
N GLU A 372 -13.93 13.86 -5.34
CA GLU A 372 -15.32 13.62 -4.89
C GLU A 372 -16.04 12.52 -5.68
N THR A 373 -15.74 12.33 -6.96
CA THR A 373 -16.41 11.36 -7.84
C THR A 373 -15.85 9.96 -7.70
N LEU A 374 -14.56 9.81 -7.38
CA LEU A 374 -13.97 8.51 -7.05
C LEU A 374 -14.50 8.00 -5.70
N GLY A 375 -14.57 8.89 -4.71
CA GLY A 375 -15.26 8.60 -3.44
C GLY A 375 -16.71 8.18 -3.67
N ASN A 376 -17.45 8.89 -4.53
CA ASN A 376 -18.81 8.53 -4.95
C ASN A 376 -18.91 7.19 -5.69
N TRP A 377 -17.91 6.78 -6.47
CA TRP A 377 -17.93 5.50 -7.18
C TRP A 377 -17.67 4.33 -6.24
N ILE A 378 -16.62 4.39 -5.41
CA ILE A 378 -16.32 3.36 -4.40
C ILE A 378 -17.52 3.21 -3.47
N GLY A 379 -18.03 4.35 -3.01
CA GLY A 379 -19.22 4.41 -2.21
C GLY A 379 -20.45 3.81 -2.90
N ASN A 380 -20.79 4.19 -4.13
CA ASN A 380 -21.98 3.62 -4.81
C ASN A 380 -21.81 2.15 -5.24
N THR A 381 -20.58 1.66 -5.39
CA THR A 381 -20.30 0.29 -5.88
C THR A 381 -20.27 -0.74 -4.74
N PHE A 382 -19.72 -0.35 -3.59
CA PHE A 382 -19.51 -1.26 -2.46
C PHE A 382 -20.35 -0.92 -1.23
N CYS A 383 -20.92 0.29 -1.17
CA CYS A 383 -21.66 0.79 -0.02
C CYS A 383 -23.12 1.10 -0.41
N PRO A 384 -24.10 0.33 0.06
CA PRO A 384 -25.49 0.74 -0.11
C PRO A 384 -25.73 2.08 0.61
N ARG A 385 -26.48 2.96 -0.05
CA ARG A 385 -26.85 4.28 0.48
C ARG A 385 -27.80 4.20 1.66
#